data_AF-A0A821K5V8-F1
#
_entry.id   AF-A0A821K5V8-F1
#
_cell.length_a   1.000
_cell.length_b   1.000
_cell.length_c   1.000
_cell.angle_alpha   90.00
_cell.angle_beta   90.00
_cell.angle_gamma   90.00
#
_symmetry.space_group_name_H-M   'P 1'
#
loop_
_entity.id
_entity.type
_entity.pdbx_description
1 polymer ?
#
loop_
_entity_poly.entity_id
_entity_poly.type
_entity_poly.pdbx_seq_one_letter_code
_entity_poly.pdbx_strand_id
1 'polypeptide(L)'
;GIKQSASSSAVAKALPTSTSVNVGHSKVTILIGDLAAQAVDAIVACSSSEYLCKDIVSKAGAQTMNEYFQLKSSKQFPGSTTGGTLSCKEIYFIPWSPDSHDSADVESSLHSFVSAAYTLAIAKGSKSMAFHAVGCGKMNFDASTIAKYMLRETRKELIKIKIKMNISFVLLPSEQNVYDQFVKHLNQMETVDLLVSHKSPTKKQDDQSTMAYDKKIIKITLISSIENHLMECKQDIMDLARSFSTKSQITN
;
A
#
# COMPACT_ATOMS: atom_id res chain seq x y z
N GLY A 1 -22.09 -27.00 54.23
CA GLY A 1 -22.91 -26.68 53.05
C GLY A 1 -22.11 -25.77 52.14
N ILE A 2 -21.56 -26.31 51.07
CA ILE A 2 -20.82 -25.58 50.04
C ILE A 2 -21.86 -24.91 49.14
N LYS A 3 -21.76 -23.59 48.93
CA LYS A 3 -22.44 -22.92 47.81
C LYS A 3 -21.41 -22.18 46.96
N GLN A 4 -21.33 -22.67 45.73
CA GLN A 4 -20.64 -22.11 44.59
C GLN A 4 -21.28 -20.77 44.18
N SER A 5 -20.45 -19.84 43.71
CA SER A 5 -20.85 -18.91 42.64
C SER A 5 -19.68 -18.77 41.67
N ALA A 6 -19.67 -19.63 40.66
CA ALA A 6 -18.83 -19.47 39.49
C ALA A 6 -19.47 -18.38 38.60
N SER A 7 -18.87 -17.20 38.57
CA SER A 7 -19.19 -16.18 37.57
C SER A 7 -18.39 -16.48 36.30
N SER A 8 -19.11 -16.95 35.28
CA SER A 8 -18.62 -17.07 33.91
C SER A 8 -18.22 -15.69 33.37
N SER A 9 -16.95 -15.51 33.03
CA SER A 9 -16.49 -14.38 32.24
C SER A 9 -16.11 -14.88 30.85
N ALA A 10 -16.85 -14.35 29.88
CA ALA A 10 -16.82 -14.61 28.45
C ALA A 10 -15.43 -14.86 27.85
N VAL A 11 -15.36 -15.88 27.00
CA VAL A 11 -14.29 -16.06 26.02
C VAL A 11 -14.33 -14.87 25.07
N ALA A 12 -13.37 -13.95 25.20
CA ALA A 12 -13.16 -12.90 24.21
C ALA A 12 -12.81 -13.55 22.88
N LYS A 13 -13.70 -13.39 21.90
CA LYS A 13 -13.47 -13.78 20.51
C LYS A 13 -12.29 -12.96 19.97
N ALA A 14 -11.16 -13.60 19.68
CA ALA A 14 -9.97 -12.94 19.16
C ALA A 14 -10.32 -12.14 17.88
N LEU A 15 -10.01 -10.84 17.91
CA LEU A 15 -10.17 -9.93 16.77
C LEU A 15 -9.23 -10.39 15.64
N PRO A 16 -9.66 -10.39 14.37
CA PRO A 16 -8.77 -10.77 13.27
C PRO A 16 -7.59 -9.79 13.19
N THR A 17 -6.37 -10.22 13.53
CA THR A 17 -5.16 -9.37 13.54
C THR A 17 -4.52 -9.19 12.17
N SER A 18 -5.31 -9.27 11.10
CA SER A 18 -4.90 -8.79 9.77
C SER A 18 -6.10 -8.61 8.85
N THR A 19 -6.03 -7.63 7.95
CA THR A 19 -6.96 -7.45 6.84
C THR A 19 -6.16 -7.35 5.55
N SER A 20 -6.68 -7.86 4.43
CA SER A 20 -5.93 -7.84 3.17
C SER A 20 -6.84 -7.69 1.97
N VAL A 21 -6.29 -7.08 0.92
CA VAL A 21 -6.92 -6.99 -0.41
C VAL A 21 -5.90 -7.38 -1.48
N ASN A 22 -6.39 -7.85 -2.62
CA ASN A 22 -5.55 -8.02 -3.80
C ASN A 22 -5.47 -6.68 -4.55
N VAL A 23 -4.31 -6.40 -5.14
CA VAL A 23 -4.10 -5.29 -6.06
C VAL A 23 -3.34 -5.85 -7.25
N GLY A 24 -4.07 -6.15 -8.33
CA GLY A 24 -3.52 -6.92 -9.44
C GLY A 24 -3.06 -8.30 -8.99
N HIS A 25 -1.77 -8.62 -9.22
CA HIS A 25 -1.19 -9.92 -8.84
C HIS A 25 -0.55 -9.93 -7.44
N SER A 26 -0.64 -8.79 -6.75
CA SER A 26 0.01 -8.51 -5.47
C SER A 26 -1.01 -8.48 -4.35
N LYS A 27 -0.57 -8.75 -3.12
CA LYS A 27 -1.42 -8.66 -1.93
C LYS A 27 -0.97 -7.50 -1.06
N VAL A 28 -1.91 -6.66 -0.62
CA VAL A 28 -1.67 -5.62 0.38
C VAL A 28 -2.36 -6.03 1.67
N THR A 29 -1.60 -6.05 2.76
CA THR A 29 -2.04 -6.52 4.09
C THR A 29 -1.84 -5.43 5.12
N ILE A 30 -2.84 -5.20 5.97
CA ILE A 30 -2.72 -4.43 7.22
C ILE A 30 -2.69 -5.44 8.35
N LEU A 31 -1.71 -5.37 9.26
CA LEU A 31 -1.60 -6.30 10.37
C LEU A 31 -1.15 -5.61 11.66
N ILE A 32 -1.58 -6.17 12.79
CA ILE A 32 -1.09 -5.77 14.11
C ILE A 32 0.10 -6.65 14.48
N GLY A 33 1.24 -6.05 14.83
CA GLY A 33 2.43 -6.80 15.20
C GLY A 33 3.69 -5.95 15.39
N ASP A 34 4.84 -6.63 15.53
CA ASP A 34 6.16 -6.00 15.52
C ASP A 34 6.74 -6.02 14.10
N LEU A 35 7.14 -4.85 13.61
CA LEU A 35 7.76 -4.71 12.29
C LEU A 35 9.04 -5.55 12.18
N ALA A 36 9.85 -5.62 13.25
CA ALA A 36 11.10 -6.37 13.25
C ALA A 36 10.90 -7.90 13.22
N ALA A 37 9.70 -8.37 13.56
CA ALA A 37 9.33 -9.79 13.54
C ALA A 37 8.84 -10.27 12.17
N GLN A 38 8.74 -9.41 11.16
CA GLN A 38 8.18 -9.78 9.86
C GLN A 38 9.16 -10.59 9.02
N ALA A 39 8.69 -11.73 8.52
CA ALA A 39 9.39 -12.56 7.54
C ALA A 39 9.05 -12.10 6.11
N VAL A 40 9.73 -11.05 5.66
CA VAL A 40 9.60 -10.44 4.33
C VAL A 40 10.98 -10.24 3.70
N ASP A 41 11.07 -9.96 2.41
CA ASP A 41 12.37 -9.70 1.79
C ASP A 41 12.98 -8.39 2.33
N ALA A 42 12.18 -7.34 2.49
CA ALA A 42 12.65 -6.06 3.02
C ALA A 42 11.72 -5.43 4.06
N ILE A 43 12.32 -4.86 5.11
CA ILE A 43 11.64 -3.96 6.04
C ILE A 43 11.92 -2.53 5.62
N VAL A 44 10.89 -1.67 5.55
CA VAL A 44 11.02 -0.25 5.24
C VAL A 44 10.92 0.57 6.53
N ALA A 45 11.99 1.28 6.86
CA ALA A 45 12.10 2.13 8.02
C ALA A 45 12.26 3.61 7.61
N CYS A 46 11.57 4.51 8.31
CA CYS A 46 11.76 5.95 8.12
C CYS A 46 13.09 6.38 8.75
N SER A 47 14.07 6.78 7.93
CA SER A 47 15.40 7.19 8.40
C SER A 47 15.39 8.49 9.21
N SER A 48 14.33 9.30 9.07
CA SER A 48 14.10 10.49 9.89
C SER A 48 13.61 10.16 11.32
N SER A 49 13.17 8.92 11.58
CA SER A 49 12.73 8.48 12.90
C SER A 49 13.88 7.79 13.65
N GLU A 50 14.54 8.52 14.55
CA GLU A 50 15.64 7.97 15.35
C GLU A 50 15.20 6.81 16.25
N TYR A 51 13.99 6.89 16.82
CA TYR A 51 13.44 5.83 17.66
C TYR A 51 13.23 4.53 16.88
N LEU A 52 12.61 4.62 15.70
CA LEU A 52 12.36 3.45 14.86
C LEU A 52 13.67 2.85 14.34
N CYS A 53 14.57 3.69 13.84
CA CYS A 53 15.87 3.23 13.35
C CYS A 53 16.65 2.53 14.47
N LYS A 54 16.72 3.14 15.66
CA LYS A 54 17.41 2.56 16.82
C LYS A 54 16.80 1.22 17.24
N ASP A 55 15.47 1.12 17.31
CA ASP A 55 14.79 -0.13 17.65
C ASP A 55 15.15 -1.23 16.65
N ILE A 56 14.94 -0.99 15.36
CA ILE A 56 15.19 -1.97 14.29
C ILE A 56 16.66 -2.39 14.24
N VAL A 57 17.60 -1.46 14.22
CA VAL A 57 19.04 -1.81 14.12
C VAL A 57 19.53 -2.52 15.38
N SER A 58 18.99 -2.20 16.55
CA SER A 58 19.34 -2.91 17.79
C SER A 58 18.87 -4.37 17.77
N LYS A 59 17.68 -4.63 17.21
CA LYS A 59 17.13 -5.99 17.03
C LYS A 59 17.81 -6.76 15.89
N ALA A 60 18.33 -6.07 14.88
CA ALA A 60 19.05 -6.67 13.75
C ALA A 60 20.51 -7.03 14.08
N GLY A 61 21.07 -6.45 15.15
CA GLY A 61 22.40 -6.80 15.66
C GLY A 61 23.53 -5.91 15.12
N ALA A 62 24.75 -6.20 15.61
CA ALA A 62 25.90 -5.30 15.49
C ALA A 62 26.34 -5.03 14.04
N GLN A 63 26.24 -6.02 13.15
CA GLN A 63 26.61 -5.84 11.75
C GLN A 63 25.70 -4.80 11.07
N THR A 64 24.39 -5.00 11.13
CA THR A 64 23.39 -4.07 10.58
C THR A 64 23.52 -2.68 11.19
N MET A 65 23.79 -2.60 12.49
CA MET A 65 24.03 -1.33 13.18
C MET A 65 25.24 -0.58 12.59
N ASN A 66 26.37 -1.27 12.33
CA ASN A 66 27.54 -0.67 11.71
C ASN A 66 27.25 -0.18 10.28
N GLU A 67 26.55 -0.99 9.48
CA GLU A 67 26.13 -0.61 8.11
C GLU A 67 25.23 0.63 8.14
N TYR A 68 24.27 0.69 9.08
CA TYR A 68 23.41 1.86 9.25
C TYR A 68 24.19 3.12 9.65
N PHE A 69 25.15 3.01 10.57
CA PHE A 69 25.97 4.16 10.95
C PHE A 69 26.86 4.64 9.79
N GLN A 70 27.36 3.74 8.96
CA GLN A 70 28.07 4.10 7.74
C GLN A 70 27.16 4.89 6.79
N LEU A 71 25.94 4.39 6.49
CA LEU A 71 24.94 5.10 5.69
C LEU A 71 24.61 6.49 6.25
N LYS A 72 24.42 6.60 7.58
CA LYS A 72 24.13 7.88 8.25
C LYS A 72 25.30 8.85 8.13
N SER A 73 26.53 8.37 8.33
CA SER A 73 27.74 9.20 8.25
C SER A 73 28.05 9.67 6.83
N SER A 74 27.78 8.83 5.81
CA SER A 74 27.98 9.14 4.40
C SER A 74 26.80 9.89 3.76
N LYS A 75 25.70 10.11 4.52
CA LYS A 75 24.44 10.72 4.04
C LYS A 75 23.85 10.00 2.82
N GLN A 76 23.99 8.68 2.76
CA GLN A 76 23.52 7.84 1.64
C GLN A 76 22.09 7.36 1.89
N PHE A 77 21.14 8.30 1.94
CA PHE A 77 19.71 7.99 2.03
C PHE A 77 18.98 8.48 0.76
N PRO A 78 17.98 7.74 0.23
CA PRO A 78 17.56 6.39 0.63
C PRO A 78 18.67 5.34 0.50
N GLY A 79 18.74 4.41 1.46
CA GLY A 79 19.83 3.42 1.55
C GLY A 79 19.34 2.09 2.11
N SER A 80 20.17 1.04 2.00
CA SER A 80 19.84 -0.30 2.46
C SER A 80 20.97 -0.93 3.28
N THR A 81 20.62 -1.69 4.31
CA THR A 81 21.52 -2.58 5.04
C THR A 81 21.06 -4.03 4.90
N THR A 82 21.89 -4.96 5.35
CA THR A 82 21.47 -6.34 5.63
C THR A 82 20.44 -6.38 6.76
N GLY A 83 19.58 -7.41 6.76
CA GLY A 83 18.62 -7.68 7.83
C GLY A 83 19.24 -8.23 9.13
N GLY A 84 20.51 -8.65 9.09
CA GLY A 84 21.22 -9.17 10.26
C GLY A 84 20.52 -10.39 10.86
N THR A 85 20.16 -10.30 12.14
CA THR A 85 19.44 -11.36 12.87
C THR A 85 17.92 -11.34 12.66
N LEU A 86 17.37 -10.36 11.94
CA LEU A 86 15.95 -10.32 11.62
C LEU A 86 15.59 -11.39 10.57
N SER A 87 14.30 -11.68 10.43
CA SER A 87 13.82 -12.62 9.40
C SER A 87 13.78 -12.01 7.99
N CYS A 88 14.14 -10.72 7.83
CA CYS A 88 14.22 -10.07 6.54
C CYS A 88 15.61 -10.13 5.92
N LYS A 89 15.70 -10.01 4.59
CA LYS A 89 16.98 -10.00 3.89
C LYS A 89 17.64 -8.64 3.98
N GLU A 90 16.86 -7.58 3.83
CA GLU A 90 17.33 -6.20 3.84
C GLU A 90 16.46 -5.27 4.68
N ILE A 91 17.01 -4.13 5.05
CA ILE A 91 16.30 -3.03 5.70
C ILE A 91 16.53 -1.77 4.86
N TYR A 92 15.45 -1.14 4.40
CA TYR A 92 15.47 0.08 3.62
C TYR A 92 15.24 1.27 4.54
N PHE A 93 16.23 2.16 4.59
CA PHE A 93 16.17 3.40 5.35
C PHE A 93 15.87 4.55 4.40
N ILE A 94 14.66 5.08 4.51
CA ILE A 94 14.14 6.09 3.58
C ILE A 94 13.74 7.34 4.36
N PRO A 95 14.23 8.52 3.99
CA PRO A 95 13.88 9.74 4.69
C PRO A 95 12.44 10.11 4.38
N TRP A 96 11.72 10.58 5.39
CA TRP A 96 10.44 11.23 5.21
C TRP A 96 10.34 12.40 6.19
N SER A 97 10.13 13.59 5.65
CA SER A 97 9.99 14.84 6.38
C SER A 97 9.26 15.81 5.46
N PRO A 98 7.93 15.92 5.53
CA PRO A 98 7.23 16.98 4.81
C PRO A 98 7.67 18.35 5.34
N ASP A 99 7.66 19.37 4.48
CA ASP A 99 8.05 20.75 4.82
C ASP A 99 6.94 21.46 5.62
N SER A 100 5.72 20.95 5.55
CA SER A 100 4.51 21.49 6.17
C SER A 100 3.50 20.41 6.53
N HIS A 101 2.43 20.80 7.23
CA HIS A 101 1.27 19.94 7.46
C HIS A 101 0.18 20.09 6.38
N ASP A 102 0.49 20.78 5.28
CA ASP A 102 -0.44 20.91 4.16
C ASP A 102 -0.67 19.55 3.49
N SER A 103 -1.92 19.28 3.10
CA SER A 103 -2.30 17.99 2.55
C SER A 103 -1.55 17.65 1.26
N ALA A 104 -1.26 18.64 0.41
CA ALA A 104 -0.56 18.40 -0.86
C ALA A 104 0.92 18.09 -0.64
N ASP A 105 1.54 18.71 0.36
CA ASP A 105 2.93 18.45 0.73
C ASP A 105 3.09 17.08 1.41
N VAL A 106 2.18 16.73 2.32
CA VAL A 106 2.11 15.38 2.90
C VAL A 106 1.92 14.32 1.81
N GLU A 107 1.02 14.58 0.85
CA GLU A 107 0.79 13.70 -0.29
C GLU A 107 2.05 13.50 -1.15
N SER A 108 2.71 14.59 -1.54
CA SER A 108 3.92 14.57 -2.36
C SER A 108 5.11 13.88 -1.67
N SER A 109 5.30 14.15 -0.37
CA SER A 109 6.36 13.55 0.42
C SER A 109 6.14 12.05 0.63
N LEU A 110 4.90 11.60 0.87
CA LEU A 110 4.57 10.18 0.99
C LEU A 110 4.70 9.45 -0.35
N HIS A 111 4.36 10.10 -1.47
CA HIS A 111 4.66 9.58 -2.80
C HIS A 111 6.16 9.29 -2.96
N SER A 112 7.00 10.27 -2.62
CA SER A 112 8.46 10.13 -2.71
C SER A 112 8.98 9.00 -1.81
N PHE A 113 8.47 8.90 -0.58
CA PHE A 113 8.83 7.84 0.37
C PHE A 113 8.49 6.44 -0.16
N VAL A 114 7.25 6.24 -0.64
CA VAL A 114 6.80 4.96 -1.19
C VAL A 114 7.57 4.62 -2.45
N SER A 115 7.73 5.57 -3.38
CA SER A 115 8.43 5.33 -4.65
C SER A 115 9.90 4.96 -4.45
N ALA A 116 10.58 5.56 -3.47
CA ALA A 116 11.94 5.19 -3.08
C ALA A 116 12.02 3.74 -2.58
N ALA A 117 11.03 3.28 -1.80
CA ALA A 117 10.98 1.90 -1.30
C ALA A 117 10.85 0.90 -2.46
N TYR A 118 9.97 1.18 -3.41
CA TYR A 118 9.80 0.35 -4.60
C TYR A 118 11.04 0.34 -5.49
N THR A 119 11.71 1.49 -5.63
CA THR A 119 12.96 1.60 -6.39
C THR A 119 14.05 0.69 -5.80
N LEU A 120 14.23 0.73 -4.47
CA LEU A 120 15.15 -0.18 -3.78
C LEU A 120 14.72 -1.64 -3.94
N ALA A 121 13.44 -1.94 -3.74
CA ALA A 121 12.91 -3.30 -3.84
C ALA A 121 13.14 -3.91 -5.23
N ILE A 122 12.92 -3.13 -6.29
CA ILE A 122 13.17 -3.58 -7.68
C ILE A 122 14.66 -3.82 -7.90
N ALA A 123 15.52 -2.85 -7.51
CA ALA A 123 16.96 -2.96 -7.68
C ALA A 123 17.55 -4.19 -6.95
N LYS A 124 16.90 -4.61 -5.87
CA LYS A 124 17.33 -5.73 -5.01
C LYS A 124 16.58 -7.04 -5.27
N GLY A 125 15.60 -7.04 -6.18
CA GLY A 125 14.80 -8.22 -6.50
C GLY A 125 13.87 -8.69 -5.38
N SER A 126 13.48 -7.79 -4.47
CA SER A 126 12.55 -8.06 -3.37
C SER A 126 11.15 -8.37 -3.91
N LYS A 127 10.46 -9.34 -3.31
CA LYS A 127 9.08 -9.75 -3.66
C LYS A 127 8.11 -9.52 -2.51
N SER A 128 8.60 -9.07 -1.36
CA SER A 128 7.79 -8.74 -0.21
C SER A 128 8.40 -7.61 0.61
N MET A 129 7.57 -6.66 1.04
CA MET A 129 7.98 -5.54 1.88
C MET A 129 7.05 -5.35 3.06
N ALA A 130 7.61 -4.96 4.20
CA ALA A 130 6.86 -4.52 5.36
C ALA A 130 7.15 -3.05 5.67
N PHE A 131 6.10 -2.22 5.71
CA PHE A 131 6.15 -0.82 6.09
C PHE A 131 5.66 -0.65 7.52
N HIS A 132 6.24 0.30 8.25
CA HIS A 132 5.56 0.91 9.40
C HIS A 132 4.55 1.97 8.93
N ALA A 133 3.61 2.35 9.78
CA ALA A 133 2.69 3.46 9.55
C ALA A 133 3.41 4.82 9.73
N VAL A 134 4.26 5.20 8.77
CA VAL A 134 5.02 6.46 8.80
C VAL A 134 4.11 7.67 8.94
N GLY A 135 4.48 8.64 9.77
CA GLY A 135 3.69 9.86 10.00
C GLY A 135 2.65 9.72 11.12
N CYS A 136 2.24 8.51 11.45
CA CYS A 136 1.36 8.26 12.58
C CYS A 136 2.10 8.33 13.92
N GLY A 137 1.39 8.63 15.01
CA GLY A 137 1.95 8.72 16.36
C GLY A 137 2.55 10.10 16.67
N LYS A 138 3.82 10.16 17.10
CA LYS A 138 4.45 11.37 17.67
C LYS A 138 4.58 12.55 16.71
N MET A 139 4.40 12.33 15.41
CA MET A 139 4.46 13.39 14.39
C MET A 139 3.10 14.11 14.20
N ASN A 140 2.04 13.68 14.89
CA ASN A 140 0.73 14.32 14.93
C ASN A 140 0.07 14.57 13.55
N PHE A 141 0.44 13.80 12.52
CA PHE A 141 -0.33 13.79 11.28
C PHE A 141 -1.65 13.04 11.47
N ASP A 142 -2.68 13.47 10.76
CA ASP A 142 -3.96 12.79 10.76
C ASP A 142 -3.82 11.37 10.20
N ALA A 143 -4.19 10.38 11.00
CA ALA A 143 -4.03 8.97 10.65
C ALA A 143 -4.84 8.57 9.41
N SER A 144 -6.01 9.18 9.18
CA SER A 144 -6.81 8.92 7.98
C SER A 144 -6.09 9.43 6.73
N THR A 145 -5.50 10.62 6.79
CA THR A 145 -4.73 11.25 5.70
C THR A 145 -3.50 10.42 5.36
N ILE A 146 -2.70 10.03 6.36
CA ILE A 146 -1.54 9.15 6.16
C ILE A 146 -1.95 7.83 5.53
N ALA A 147 -2.95 7.15 6.10
CA ALA A 147 -3.44 5.86 5.61
C ALA A 147 -3.91 5.96 4.16
N LYS A 148 -4.72 6.97 3.83
CA LYS A 148 -5.20 7.25 2.46
C LYS A 148 -4.04 7.36 1.49
N TYR A 149 -3.06 8.20 1.79
CA TYR A 149 -1.96 8.47 0.87
C TYR A 149 -0.99 7.30 0.75
N MET A 150 -0.54 6.69 1.86
CA MET A 150 0.34 5.52 1.82
C MET A 150 -0.25 4.38 0.98
N LEU A 151 -1.54 4.08 1.17
CA LEU A 151 -2.23 3.02 0.44
C LEU A 151 -2.44 3.37 -1.03
N ARG A 152 -2.82 4.62 -1.34
CA ARG A 152 -3.01 5.08 -2.71
C ARG A 152 -1.70 5.04 -3.51
N GLU A 153 -0.60 5.50 -2.92
CA GLU A 153 0.72 5.47 -3.58
C GLU A 153 1.25 4.05 -3.73
N THR A 154 1.04 3.18 -2.74
CA THR A 154 1.35 1.75 -2.83
C THR A 154 0.62 1.10 -4.00
N ARG A 155 -0.69 1.36 -4.14
CA ARG A 155 -1.47 0.88 -5.28
C ARG A 155 -0.91 1.35 -6.61
N LYS A 156 -0.59 2.65 -6.73
CA LYS A 156 -0.03 3.22 -7.96
C LYS A 156 1.26 2.52 -8.36
N GLU A 157 2.17 2.30 -7.41
CA GLU A 157 3.42 1.59 -7.68
C GLU A 157 3.16 0.12 -8.06
N LEU A 158 2.28 -0.61 -7.35
CA LEU A 158 1.95 -2.00 -7.69
C LEU A 158 1.38 -2.15 -9.11
N ILE A 159 0.49 -1.24 -9.53
CA ILE A 159 -0.09 -1.24 -10.88
C ILE A 159 0.99 -0.92 -11.93
N LYS A 160 1.89 0.03 -11.63
CA LYS A 160 2.95 0.49 -12.52
C LYS A 160 4.00 -0.60 -12.78
N ILE A 161 4.47 -1.29 -11.74
CA ILE A 161 5.63 -2.20 -11.85
C ILE A 161 5.27 -3.55 -12.48
N LYS A 162 3.98 -3.96 -12.46
CA LYS A 162 3.48 -5.25 -13.01
C LYS A 162 4.23 -6.51 -12.52
N ILE A 163 4.94 -6.41 -11.40
CA ILE A 163 5.63 -7.50 -10.72
C ILE A 163 4.82 -7.86 -9.47
N LYS A 164 4.68 -9.17 -9.20
CA LYS A 164 4.07 -9.65 -7.97
C LYS A 164 4.95 -9.29 -6.77
N MET A 165 4.44 -8.43 -5.90
CA MET A 165 5.11 -7.94 -4.70
C MET A 165 4.13 -7.81 -3.55
N ASN A 166 4.30 -8.59 -2.49
CA ASN A 166 3.40 -8.57 -1.34
C ASN A 166 3.78 -7.45 -0.37
N ILE A 167 2.83 -6.61 0.00
CA ILE A 167 3.06 -5.46 0.88
C ILE A 167 2.31 -5.68 2.18
N SER A 168 2.99 -5.41 3.29
CA SER A 168 2.38 -5.39 4.61
C SER A 168 2.59 -4.04 5.28
N PHE A 169 1.55 -3.47 5.86
CA PHE A 169 1.63 -2.36 6.80
C PHE A 169 1.47 -2.92 8.20
N VAL A 170 2.50 -2.73 9.02
CA VAL A 170 2.58 -3.28 10.38
C VAL A 170 2.36 -2.16 11.37
N LEU A 171 1.37 -2.33 12.22
CA LEU A 171 1.01 -1.39 13.26
C LEU A 171 1.17 -2.04 14.63
N LEU A 172 1.62 -1.28 15.62
CA LEU A 172 1.78 -1.78 16.98
C LEU A 172 0.40 -2.08 17.61
N PRO A 173 0.31 -3.03 18.55
CA PRO A 173 -0.95 -3.34 19.25
C PRO A 173 -1.60 -2.14 19.94
N SER A 174 -0.81 -1.13 20.33
CA SER A 174 -1.29 0.12 20.93
C SER A 174 -1.91 1.10 19.92
N GLU A 175 -1.80 0.85 18.61
CA GLU A 175 -2.15 1.78 17.55
C GLU A 175 -3.51 1.47 16.90
N GLN A 176 -4.51 1.06 17.70
CA GLN A 176 -5.82 0.63 17.18
C GLN A 176 -6.50 1.68 16.29
N ASN A 177 -6.48 2.96 16.68
CA ASN A 177 -7.04 4.03 15.85
C ASN A 177 -6.36 4.11 14.48
N VAL A 178 -5.02 3.94 14.42
CA VAL A 178 -4.28 3.98 13.16
C VAL A 178 -4.63 2.75 12.32
N TYR A 179 -4.74 1.58 12.95
CA TYR A 179 -5.15 0.35 12.28
C TYR A 179 -6.53 0.51 11.63
N ASP A 180 -7.50 1.07 12.36
CA ASP A 180 -8.85 1.28 11.86
C ASP A 180 -8.87 2.21 10.64
N GLN A 181 -8.03 3.26 10.62
CA GLN A 181 -7.90 4.14 9.44
C GLN A 181 -7.27 3.42 8.25
N PHE A 182 -6.22 2.61 8.47
CA PHE A 182 -5.62 1.81 7.41
C PHE A 182 -6.61 0.78 6.85
N VAL A 183 -7.36 0.08 7.70
CA VAL A 183 -8.39 -0.88 7.26
C VAL A 183 -9.51 -0.18 6.47
N LYS A 184 -10.00 0.96 6.96
CA LYS A 184 -11.01 1.77 6.27
C LYS A 184 -10.57 2.11 4.84
N HIS A 185 -9.35 2.60 4.67
CA HIS A 185 -8.84 2.96 3.34
C HIS A 185 -8.43 1.74 2.50
N LEU A 186 -8.01 0.64 3.12
CA LEU A 186 -7.74 -0.62 2.42
C LEU A 186 -9.01 -1.17 1.76
N ASN A 187 -10.14 -1.14 2.45
CA ASN A 187 -11.41 -1.62 1.91
C ASN A 187 -11.92 -0.75 0.75
N GLN A 188 -11.58 0.55 0.72
CA GLN A 188 -11.83 1.43 -0.42
C GLN A 188 -10.92 1.12 -1.62
N MET A 189 -9.81 0.41 -1.41
CA MET A 189 -9.01 -0.10 -2.51
C MET A 189 -9.76 -1.24 -3.21
N GLU A 190 -10.26 -2.23 -2.49
CA GLU A 190 -10.93 -3.41 -3.06
C GLU A 190 -12.02 -3.09 -4.10
N THR A 191 -12.76 -2.00 -3.91
CA THR A 191 -13.87 -1.62 -4.79
C THR A 191 -13.45 -1.18 -6.19
N VAL A 192 -12.18 -0.88 -6.45
CA VAL A 192 -11.72 -0.27 -7.73
C VAL A 192 -11.15 -1.30 -8.72
N ASP A 193 -11.14 -2.61 -8.41
CA ASP A 193 -10.74 -3.65 -9.36
C ASP A 193 -11.82 -3.85 -10.44
N LEU A 194 -11.68 -3.05 -11.51
CA LEU A 194 -12.50 -3.08 -12.72
C LEU A 194 -12.49 -4.46 -13.38
N LEU A 195 -13.64 -5.12 -13.40
CA LEU A 195 -13.92 -6.27 -14.27
C LEU A 195 -13.92 -5.81 -15.74
N VAL A 196 -12.78 -5.93 -16.42
CA VAL A 196 -12.72 -5.80 -17.88
C VAL A 196 -13.15 -7.13 -18.50
N SER A 197 -14.42 -7.24 -18.90
CA SER A 197 -14.90 -8.38 -19.68
C SER A 197 -14.74 -8.10 -21.17
N HIS A 198 -13.86 -8.84 -21.83
CA HIS A 198 -13.76 -8.86 -23.29
C HIS A 198 -14.77 -9.86 -23.87
N LYS A 199 -15.84 -9.37 -24.51
CA LYS A 199 -16.64 -10.20 -25.43
C LYS A 199 -16.16 -9.94 -26.86
N SER A 200 -15.49 -10.92 -27.46
CA SER A 200 -15.22 -10.92 -28.90
C SER A 200 -16.53 -11.13 -29.68
N PRO A 201 -16.81 -10.35 -30.73
CA PRO A 201 -17.97 -10.62 -31.59
C PRO A 201 -17.74 -11.89 -32.41
N THR A 202 -18.70 -12.81 -32.40
CA THR A 202 -18.81 -13.93 -33.33
C THR A 202 -19.00 -13.39 -34.75
N LYS A 203 -18.09 -13.72 -35.67
CA LYS A 203 -18.20 -13.42 -37.11
C LYS A 203 -19.46 -14.08 -37.68
N LYS A 204 -20.35 -13.29 -38.27
CA LYS A 204 -21.17 -13.75 -39.40
C LYS A 204 -20.51 -13.23 -40.68
N GLN A 205 -20.23 -14.16 -41.57
CA GLN A 205 -19.78 -13.91 -42.93
C GLN A 205 -20.94 -13.30 -43.70
N ASP A 206 -20.69 -12.21 -44.43
CA ASP A 206 -21.19 -11.93 -45.78
C ASP A 206 -20.73 -10.52 -46.24
N ASP A 207 -20.88 -10.28 -47.53
CA ASP A 207 -19.96 -9.60 -48.45
C ASP A 207 -19.78 -8.06 -48.40
N GLN A 208 -18.62 -7.67 -48.93
CA GLN A 208 -18.23 -6.45 -49.65
C GLN A 208 -18.31 -5.03 -49.01
N SER A 209 -17.10 -4.45 -48.88
CA SER A 209 -16.76 -3.06 -49.21
C SER A 209 -17.38 -1.93 -48.35
N THR A 210 -16.76 -1.70 -47.19
CA THR A 210 -16.45 -0.36 -46.66
C THR A 210 -15.35 -0.54 -45.62
N MET A 211 -14.27 0.27 -45.67
CA MET A 211 -13.25 0.29 -44.60
C MET A 211 -13.87 0.88 -43.33
N ALA A 212 -14.68 0.08 -42.63
CA ALA A 212 -15.20 0.40 -41.32
C ALA A 212 -14.06 0.20 -40.32
N TYR A 213 -13.59 1.30 -39.72
CA TYR A 213 -12.77 1.21 -38.52
C TYR A 213 -13.59 0.47 -37.45
N ASP A 214 -13.13 -0.74 -37.10
CA ASP A 214 -13.78 -1.59 -36.11
C ASP A 214 -13.78 -0.87 -34.76
N LYS A 215 -14.90 -0.26 -34.40
CA LYS A 215 -15.03 0.56 -33.20
C LYS A 215 -15.06 -0.38 -31.99
N LYS A 216 -13.87 -0.66 -31.42
CA LYS A 216 -13.76 -1.42 -30.16
C LYS A 216 -14.44 -0.64 -29.04
N ILE A 217 -15.62 -1.12 -28.63
CA ILE A 217 -16.33 -0.60 -27.47
C ILE A 217 -15.72 -1.27 -26.23
N ILE A 218 -15.08 -0.48 -25.37
CA ILE A 218 -14.64 -0.92 -24.05
C ILE A 218 -15.75 -0.57 -23.07
N LYS A 219 -16.36 -1.59 -22.46
CA LYS A 219 -17.33 -1.39 -21.37
C LYS A 219 -16.57 -1.42 -20.05
N ILE A 220 -16.60 -0.32 -19.32
CA ILE A 220 -16.01 -0.18 -17.99
C ILE A 220 -17.17 -0.09 -17.00
N THR A 221 -17.24 -1.00 -16.04
CA THR A 221 -18.23 -0.97 -14.95
C THR A 221 -17.51 -0.59 -13.67
N LEU A 222 -17.78 0.61 -13.17
CA LEU A 222 -17.30 1.08 -11.89
C LEU A 222 -18.26 0.61 -10.80
N ILE A 223 -17.73 0.01 -9.73
CA ILE A 223 -18.52 -0.39 -8.57
C ILE A 223 -17.91 0.33 -7.37
N SER A 224 -18.69 1.11 -6.64
CA SER A 224 -18.23 1.80 -5.43
C SER A 224 -19.37 1.84 -4.43
N SER A 225 -19.07 1.60 -3.14
CA SER A 225 -20.01 1.83 -2.05
C SER A 225 -20.11 3.31 -1.65
N ILE A 226 -19.33 4.18 -2.29
CA ILE A 226 -19.27 5.62 -2.03
C ILE A 226 -19.44 6.39 -3.34
N GLU A 227 -20.54 7.13 -3.46
CA GLU A 227 -20.97 7.79 -4.71
C GLU A 227 -19.98 8.86 -5.19
N ASN A 228 -19.37 9.64 -4.28
CA ASN A 228 -18.39 10.67 -4.65
C ASN A 228 -17.13 10.08 -5.32
N HIS A 229 -16.66 8.91 -4.87
CA HIS A 229 -15.54 8.21 -5.51
C HIS A 229 -15.89 7.72 -6.93
N LEU A 230 -17.16 7.36 -7.15
CA LEU A 230 -17.65 6.98 -8.47
C LEU A 230 -17.57 8.16 -9.43
N MET A 231 -17.90 9.36 -8.94
CA MET A 231 -17.88 10.59 -9.73
C MET A 231 -16.46 11.04 -10.07
N GLU A 232 -15.52 10.99 -9.12
CA GLU A 232 -14.10 11.29 -9.38
C GLU A 232 -13.50 10.30 -10.39
N CYS A 233 -13.66 8.98 -10.17
CA CYS A 233 -13.17 7.97 -11.12
C CYS A 233 -13.81 8.09 -12.51
N LYS A 234 -15.10 8.45 -12.57
CA LYS A 234 -15.79 8.70 -13.83
C LYS A 234 -15.18 9.89 -14.56
N GLN A 235 -14.84 10.96 -13.85
CA GLN A 235 -14.21 12.13 -14.44
C GLN A 235 -12.82 11.81 -14.98
N ASP A 236 -11.99 11.09 -14.22
CA ASP A 236 -10.65 10.67 -14.65
C ASP A 236 -10.70 9.77 -15.90
N ILE A 237 -11.64 8.81 -15.94
CA ILE A 237 -11.83 7.94 -17.11
C ILE A 237 -12.31 8.75 -18.31
N MET A 238 -13.17 9.74 -18.11
CA MET A 238 -13.64 10.61 -19.18
C MET A 238 -12.51 11.46 -19.76
N ASP A 239 -11.65 12.02 -18.90
CA ASP A 239 -10.50 12.82 -19.35
C ASP A 239 -9.45 11.95 -20.05
N LEU A 240 -9.24 10.73 -19.56
CA LEU A 240 -8.42 9.73 -20.25
C LEU A 240 -9.01 9.37 -21.62
N ALA A 241 -10.30 9.05 -21.70
CA ALA A 241 -10.98 8.71 -22.96
C ALA A 241 -10.96 9.85 -23.97
N ARG A 242 -11.09 11.11 -23.50
CA ARG A 242 -10.95 12.31 -24.33
C ARG A 242 -9.53 12.46 -24.86
N SER A 243 -8.50 12.16 -24.05
CA SER A 243 -7.10 12.22 -24.49
C SER A 243 -6.77 11.21 -25.60
N PHE A 244 -7.53 10.12 -25.74
CA PHE A 244 -7.32 9.08 -26.75
C PHE A 244 -8.16 9.24 -28.03
N SER A 245 -8.95 10.32 -28.17
CA SER A 245 -9.77 10.60 -29.36
C SER A 245 -10.63 9.41 -29.82
N THR A 246 -11.36 8.78 -28.89
CA THR A 246 -12.43 7.83 -29.23
C THR A 246 -13.71 8.19 -28.47
N LYS A 247 -14.76 8.57 -29.21
CA LYS A 247 -16.12 8.80 -28.69
C LYS A 247 -16.58 7.59 -27.86
N SER A 248 -16.52 7.72 -26.55
CA SER A 248 -16.95 6.72 -25.57
C SER A 248 -18.35 7.11 -25.04
N GLN A 249 -19.30 6.18 -25.04
CA GLN A 249 -20.59 6.34 -24.35
C GLN A 249 -20.56 5.49 -23.08
N ILE A 250 -20.78 6.12 -21.93
CA ILE A 250 -20.99 5.45 -20.64
C ILE A 250 -22.48 5.55 -20.33
N THR A 251 -23.16 4.42 -20.14
CA THR A 251 -24.52 4.36 -19.59
C THR A 251 -24.47 4.02 -18.11
N ASN A 252 -25.38 4.61 -17.34
CA ASN A 252 -25.59 4.32 -15.92
C ASN A 252 -26.13 2.89 -15.73
#